data_AF-A0A3D2FY34-F1
#
_entry.id   AF-A0A3D2FY34-F1
#
_cell.length_a   1.000
_cell.length_b   1.000
_cell.length_c   1.000
_cell.angle_alpha   90.00
_cell.angle_beta   90.00
_cell.angle_gamma   90.00
#
_symmetry.space_group_name_H-M   'P 1'
#
loop_
_entity.id
_entity.type
_entity.pdbx_description
1 polymer ?
#
loop_
_entity_poly.entity_id
_entity_poly.type
_entity_poly.pdbx_seq_one_letter_code
_entity_poly.pdbx_strand_id
1 'polypeptide(L)'
;IGSIEENTVRGIFGTSRTPLGTLPAMPVAAESEIRLGEATILSTVSTGGVRSYDAVITRIARSGDGGKLTLTITDGDLLAVTGGIVQG
;
A
#
# COMPACT_ATOMS: atom_id res chain seq x y z
N ILE A 1 -18.41 -15.94 6.36
CA ILE A 1 -18.45 -14.96 7.47
C ILE A 1 -17.40 -15.38 8.50
N GLY A 2 -16.36 -14.58 8.66
CA GLY A 2 -15.29 -14.77 9.65
C GLY A 2 -15.61 -14.16 11.02
N SER A 3 -14.62 -14.01 11.88
CA SER A 3 -14.72 -13.32 13.17
C SER A 3 -13.71 -12.18 13.25
N ILE A 4 -14.09 -11.06 13.87
CA ILE A 4 -13.16 -10.00 14.28
C ILE A 4 -12.81 -10.25 15.75
N GLU A 5 -11.52 -10.28 16.06
CA GLU A 5 -10.99 -10.44 17.41
C GLU A 5 -10.57 -9.11 18.00
N GLU A 6 -9.92 -8.26 17.20
CA GLU A 6 -9.40 -6.97 17.66
C GLU A 6 -9.54 -5.91 16.57
N ASN A 7 -9.89 -4.69 16.98
CA ASN A 7 -9.85 -3.51 16.10
C ASN A 7 -8.95 -2.47 16.76
N THR A 8 -7.79 -2.25 16.17
CA THR A 8 -6.76 -1.36 16.71
C THR A 8 -6.48 -0.22 15.75
N VAL A 9 -5.74 0.79 16.22
CA VAL A 9 -5.19 1.85 15.35
C VAL A 9 -4.25 1.32 14.26
N ARG A 10 -3.78 0.06 14.37
CA ARG A 10 -2.90 -0.60 13.41
C ARG A 10 -3.66 -1.53 12.45
N GLY A 11 -4.96 -1.72 12.63
CA GLY A 11 -5.79 -2.55 11.76
C GLY A 11 -6.80 -3.44 12.48
N ILE A 12 -7.54 -4.23 11.68
CA ILE A 12 -8.54 -5.20 12.11
C ILE A 12 -7.93 -6.60 12.08
N PHE A 13 -7.99 -7.30 13.21
CA PHE A 13 -7.46 -8.65 13.39
C PHE A 13 -8.58 -9.64 13.64
N GLY A 14 -8.43 -10.87 13.14
CA GLY A 14 -9.39 -11.94 13.32
C GLY A 14 -9.23 -13.06 12.31
N THR A 15 -10.25 -13.91 12.17
CA THR A 15 -10.24 -15.04 11.25
C THR A 15 -11.19 -14.83 10.08
N SER A 16 -10.79 -15.30 8.89
CA SER A 16 -11.69 -15.34 7.73
C SER A 16 -11.93 -16.78 7.31
N ARG A 17 -13.19 -17.12 7.04
CA ARG A 17 -13.58 -18.43 6.47
C ARG A 17 -13.30 -18.53 4.97
N THR A 18 -12.92 -17.43 4.34
CA THR A 18 -12.55 -17.33 2.93
C THR A 18 -11.17 -16.69 2.81
N PRO A 19 -10.35 -17.07 1.83
CA PRO A 19 -9.05 -16.42 1.61
C PRO A 19 -9.22 -14.89 1.50
N LEU A 20 -8.41 -14.15 2.26
CA LEU A 20 -8.35 -12.69 2.16
C LEU A 20 -7.26 -12.35 1.14
N GLY A 21 -7.68 -11.81 0.00
CA GLY A 21 -6.79 -11.48 -1.10
C GLY A 21 -6.64 -12.60 -2.13
N THR A 22 -6.51 -12.20 -3.39
CA THR A 22 -6.25 -13.07 -4.55
C THR A 22 -4.84 -12.89 -5.11
N LEU A 23 -4.07 -11.96 -4.54
CA LEU A 23 -2.73 -11.67 -5.00
C LEU A 23 -1.74 -12.74 -4.52
N PRO A 24 -0.73 -13.10 -5.33
CA PRO A 24 0.38 -13.92 -4.88
C PRO A 24 1.10 -13.28 -3.69
N ALA A 25 1.67 -14.12 -2.83
CA ALA A 25 2.55 -13.64 -1.77
C ALA A 25 3.72 -12.85 -2.38
N MET A 26 3.99 -11.67 -1.83
CA MET A 26 5.13 -10.84 -2.21
C MET A 26 6.18 -10.87 -1.10
N PRO A 27 7.48 -10.90 -1.45
CA PRO A 27 8.54 -10.82 -0.46
C PRO A 27 8.50 -9.46 0.25
N VAL A 28 8.71 -9.48 1.56
CA VAL A 28 8.84 -8.26 2.37
C VAL A 28 10.30 -7.83 2.33
N ALA A 29 10.53 -6.58 1.93
CA ALA A 29 11.86 -5.99 1.93
C ALA A 29 12.31 -5.63 3.35
N ALA A 30 13.59 -5.85 3.65
CA ALA A 30 14.23 -5.32 4.84
C ALA A 30 14.45 -3.80 4.71
N GLU A 31 14.61 -3.11 5.84
CA GLU A 31 14.84 -1.65 5.86
C GLU A 31 16.09 -1.24 5.06
N SER A 32 17.12 -2.08 5.06
CA SER A 32 18.37 -1.86 4.30
C SER A 32 18.20 -1.97 2.79
N GLU A 33 17.11 -2.58 2.31
CA GLU A 33 16.84 -2.77 0.88
C GLU A 33 16.08 -1.58 0.27
N ILE A 34 15.53 -0.70 1.11
CA ILE A 34 14.76 0.47 0.69
C ILE A 34 15.69 1.53 0.08
N ARG A 35 15.37 1.96 -1.15
CA ARG A 35 16.10 2.96 -1.92
C ARG A 35 15.16 4.07 -2.41
N LEU A 36 15.72 5.25 -2.64
CA LEU A 36 15.02 6.32 -3.35
C LEU A 36 14.95 5.98 -4.84
N GLY A 37 13.92 6.46 -5.53
CA GLY A 37 13.76 6.25 -6.96
C GLY A 37 12.40 5.67 -7.35
N GLU A 38 12.32 5.16 -8.57
CA GLU A 38 11.11 4.58 -9.15
C GLU A 38 10.59 3.41 -8.33
N ALA A 39 9.27 3.34 -8.20
CA ALA A 39 8.55 2.33 -7.47
C ALA A 39 7.18 2.10 -8.13
N THR A 40 6.60 0.95 -7.85
CA THR A 40 5.23 0.62 -8.26
C THR A 40 4.39 0.41 -7.01
N ILE A 41 3.19 0.98 -7.00
CA ILE A 41 2.19 0.72 -5.95
C ILE A 41 1.02 -0.08 -6.52
N LEU A 42 0.40 -0.91 -5.68
CA LEU A 42 -0.85 -1.59 -6.01
C LEU A 42 -1.99 -0.88 -5.28
N SER A 43 -3.01 -0.45 -6.03
CA SER A 43 -4.18 0.24 -5.45
C SER A 43 -5.47 -0.13 -6.17
N THR A 44 -6.59 -0.03 -5.44
CA THR A 44 -7.95 -0.22 -5.97
C THR A 44 -8.70 1.11 -5.88
N VAL A 45 -8.58 1.95 -6.91
CA VAL A 45 -9.24 3.27 -6.95
C VAL A 45 -10.60 3.26 -7.67
N SER A 46 -10.97 2.14 -8.29
CA SER A 46 -12.25 2.01 -8.99
C SER A 46 -12.80 0.59 -8.86
N THR A 47 -14.00 0.36 -9.42
CA THR A 47 -14.70 -0.93 -9.41
C THR A 47 -13.98 -2.03 -10.22
N GLY A 48 -12.85 -1.73 -10.87
CA GLY A 48 -12.09 -2.68 -11.69
C GLY A 48 -11.10 -3.58 -10.94
N GLY A 49 -10.98 -3.43 -9.61
CA GLY A 49 -10.04 -4.21 -8.79
C GLY A 49 -8.65 -3.60 -8.69
N VAL A 50 -7.70 -4.40 -8.21
CA VAL A 50 -6.32 -3.96 -7.94
C VAL A 50 -5.59 -3.68 -9.25
N ARG A 51 -4.90 -2.54 -9.32
CA ARG A 51 -4.04 -2.15 -10.45
C ARG A 51 -2.70 -1.61 -9.95
N SER A 52 -1.68 -1.73 -10.79
CA SER A 52 -0.36 -1.13 -10.57
C SER A 52 -0.32 0.31 -11.08
N TYR A 53 0.36 1.18 -10.32
CA TYR A 53 0.58 2.56 -10.68
C TYR A 53 2.02 2.96 -10.40
N ASP A 54 2.56 3.82 -11.26
CA ASP A 54 3.91 4.36 -11.12
C ASP A 54 4.01 5.43 -10.04
N ALA A 55 5.06 5.32 -9.24
CA ALA A 55 5.39 6.27 -8.19
C ALA A 55 6.91 6.41 -8.04
N VAL A 56 7.33 7.40 -7.25
CA VAL A 56 8.72 7.63 -6.88
C VAL A 56 8.82 7.76 -5.37
N ILE A 57 9.72 7.00 -4.75
CA ILE A 57 10.11 7.18 -3.35
C ILE A 57 10.99 8.42 -3.26
N THR A 58 10.44 9.51 -2.72
CA THR A 58 11.13 10.81 -2.61
C THR A 58 11.79 11.02 -1.26
N ARG A 59 11.39 10.27 -0.22
CA ARG A 59 12.02 10.34 1.10
C ARG A 59 11.92 9.03 1.85
N ILE A 60 12.99 8.69 2.56
CA ILE A 60 13.06 7.59 3.53
C ILE A 60 13.42 8.19 4.89
N ALA A 61 12.53 8.05 5.87
CA ALA A 61 12.78 8.44 7.25
C ALA A 61 12.96 7.18 8.11
N ARG A 62 14.18 6.97 8.60
CA ARG A 62 14.60 5.78 9.38
C ARG A 62 14.47 5.95 10.90
N SER A 63 13.88 7.05 11.35
CA SER A 63 13.75 7.36 12.77
C SER A 63 12.34 7.07 13.28
N GLY A 64 12.21 6.21 14.30
CA GLY A 64 10.95 5.92 15.00
C GLY A 64 10.52 4.44 14.93
N ASP A 65 9.34 4.16 15.49
CA ASP A 65 8.69 2.84 15.50
C ASP A 65 8.07 2.58 14.11
N GLY A 66 8.93 2.16 13.17
CA GLY A 66 8.61 1.93 11.76
C GLY A 66 9.13 3.03 10.83
N GLY A 67 9.90 2.64 9.81
CA GLY A 67 10.40 3.55 8.78
C GLY A 67 9.25 4.20 8.00
N LYS A 68 9.28 5.52 7.83
CA LYS A 68 8.28 6.26 7.04
C LYS A 68 8.80 6.52 5.63
N LEU A 69 7.99 6.21 4.62
CA LEU A 69 8.27 6.53 3.22
C LEU A 69 7.37 7.68 2.76
N THR A 70 7.96 8.60 2.00
CA THR A 70 7.18 9.56 1.22
C THR A 70 7.27 9.15 -0.24
N LEU A 71 6.11 8.96 -0.85
CA LEU A 71 5.94 8.56 -2.25
C LEU A 71 5.28 9.71 -3.01
N THR A 72 5.68 9.93 -4.25
CA THR A 72 5.02 10.82 -5.20
C THR A 72 4.46 9.99 -6.34
N ILE A 73 3.17 10.11 -6.61
CA ILE A 73 2.52 9.40 -7.71
C ILE A 73 2.88 10.11 -9.02
N THR A 74 3.40 9.34 -9.99
CA THR A 74 3.73 9.83 -11.33
C THR A 74 2.80 9.27 -12.39
N ASP A 75 1.96 8.30 -12.03
CA ASP A 75 0.96 7.69 -12.90
C ASP A 75 -0.17 8.67 -13.27
N GLY A 76 -0.29 8.98 -14.56
CA GLY A 76 -1.29 9.91 -15.07
C GLY A 76 -2.73 9.44 -14.89
N ASP A 77 -2.98 8.14 -14.99
CA ASP A 77 -4.33 7.56 -14.86
C ASP A 77 -4.80 7.67 -13.41
N LEU A 78 -3.92 7.34 -12.45
CA LEU A 78 -4.24 7.46 -11.03
C LEU A 78 -4.50 8.91 -10.62
N LEU A 79 -3.68 9.84 -11.09
CA LEU A 79 -3.85 11.27 -10.82
C LEU A 79 -5.15 11.81 -11.41
N ALA A 80 -5.51 11.40 -12.63
CA ALA A 80 -6.74 11.81 -13.29
C ALA A 80 -8.00 11.31 -12.55
N VAL A 81 -7.99 10.07 -12.06
CA VAL A 81 -9.12 9.47 -11.33
C VAL A 81 -9.28 10.07 -9.93
N THR A 82 -8.18 10.43 -9.27
CA THR A 82 -8.19 10.86 -7.87
C THR A 82 -8.19 12.38 -7.68
N GLY A 83 -8.06 13.15 -8.78
CA GLY A 83 -7.87 14.60 -8.70
C GLY A 83 -6.58 14.99 -7.98
N GLY A 84 -5.59 14.09 -7.93
CA GLY A 84 -4.33 14.28 -7.22
C GLY A 84 -4.35 13.94 -5.72
N ILE A 85 -5.46 13.46 -5.17
CA ILE A 85 -5.56 13.08 -3.75
C ILE A 85 -6.02 11.63 -3.62
N VAL A 86 -5.08 10.74 -3.30
CA VAL A 86 -5.40 9.37 -2.87
C VAL A 86 -5.62 9.40 -1.36
N GLN A 87 -6.88 9.33 -0.89
CA GLN A 87 -7.13 9.10 0.53
C GLN A 87 -6.90 7.63 0.86
N GLY A 88 -5.98 7.38 1.79
CA GLY A 88 -5.71 6.09 2.42
C GLY A 88 -6.01 6.12 3.90
#